data_AF-Q2SGL0-F1
#
_entry.id   AF-Q2SGL0-F1
#
_cell.length_a   1.000
_cell.length_b   1.000
_cell.length_c   1.000
_cell.angle_alpha   90.00
_cell.angle_beta   90.00
_cell.angle_gamma   90.00
#
_symmetry.space_group_name_H-M   'P 1'
#
loop_
_entity.id
_entity.type
_entity.pdbx_description
1 polymer ?
#
loop_
_entity_poly.entity_id
_entity_poly.type
_entity_poly.pdbx_seq_one_letter_code
_entity_poly.pdbx_strand_id
1 'polypeptide(L)'
;MADAGLRWYDYMQHTASAYQTSLSITFAFVATHNHFVLDRGGNVFNRTAPVIKLPTLATETDHFGLLALLNSSTACFWGRQTFFGRGGFSDGKWQERMEWDGTKLKAFPVVEDTSKQATLFAKQIDSLTKRLESCSPSSILNQAEDQLYEALSKAKETEYKILREMIALQEELDWFVYYLYGLTKAPLCCEGELPEIDLGQRAFEIVLARKINAGELKTVWFEHHCSKPNTEIPSEWPEKYRDIVNARINEIKENESIKLIDNKDHKRRWARDSWDDRLKLAAKDWLLDCIQKLMEFHKLSTCAQLADKVREHKKARQVAAIYTRGEDFDFQTLVSDLVASDNVPQTAADRIKPAAMEKYRAWQETWEKQRLEDAIDAEFGVDRPLSEVDSADESNRAKYEEAKRKAEAKKAEIIGDIPLPPQYKQSDFRKASYWPLRGKLDVPKERFFSLPGCEKDGDNTLVIGWAGLNHLQRAQAIAAWYEDRKENDGWEAERLMPMLVAIDELIPWLKQWHNDIDPEYGERMGDFYESYLLEELRRWELTREELLDWRPPTTTRRRR
;
A
#
# COMPACT_ATOMS: atom_id res chain seq x y z
N MET A 1 11.30 17.07 -0.65
CA MET A 1 10.30 18.14 -0.41
C MET A 1 10.85 19.48 -0.90
N ALA A 2 12.10 19.85 -0.59
CA ALA A 2 12.76 21.04 -1.16
C ALA A 2 13.13 20.94 -2.67
N ASP A 3 13.41 19.74 -3.21
CA ASP A 3 13.90 19.57 -4.61
C ASP A 3 12.91 20.00 -5.71
N ALA A 4 11.65 20.25 -5.37
CA ALA A 4 10.65 20.78 -6.29
C ALA A 4 10.41 22.29 -6.10
N GLY A 5 11.05 22.94 -5.12
CA GLY A 5 10.76 24.32 -4.71
C GLY A 5 9.39 24.50 -4.05
N LEU A 6 8.79 23.40 -3.57
CA LEU A 6 7.41 23.35 -3.08
C LEU A 6 7.39 22.95 -1.59
N ARG A 7 6.67 23.71 -0.78
CA ARG A 7 6.45 23.51 0.66
C ARG A 7 5.62 22.24 0.88
N TRP A 8 5.65 21.66 2.08
CA TRP A 8 4.92 20.42 2.36
C TRP A 8 3.40 20.56 2.11
N TYR A 9 2.84 21.75 2.35
CA TYR A 9 1.46 22.09 2.03
C TYR A 9 1.25 22.47 0.56
N ASP A 10 2.26 22.66 -0.28
CA ASP A 10 2.03 22.83 -1.72
C ASP A 10 1.62 21.51 -2.39
N TYR A 11 1.84 20.37 -1.71
CA TYR A 11 1.28 19.06 -2.06
C TYR A 11 -0.12 18.80 -1.47
N MET A 12 -0.51 19.56 -0.44
CA MET A 12 -1.88 19.60 0.03
C MET A 12 -2.55 20.81 -0.59
N GLN A 13 -3.40 20.62 -1.60
CA GLN A 13 -4.36 21.68 -1.89
C GLN A 13 -5.23 21.89 -0.63
N HIS A 14 -4.83 22.80 0.26
CA HIS A 14 -5.67 23.28 1.35
C HIS A 14 -6.67 24.28 0.76
N THR A 15 -7.46 23.80 -0.19
CA THR A 15 -8.71 24.44 -0.58
C THR A 15 -9.69 24.13 0.54
N ALA A 16 -9.99 25.13 1.38
CA ALA A 16 -10.94 24.98 2.49
C ALA A 16 -12.27 24.35 2.04
N SER A 17 -12.69 24.61 0.79
CA SER A 17 -13.85 23.97 0.15
C SER A 17 -13.77 22.45 0.03
N ALA A 18 -12.58 21.86 -0.12
CA ALA A 18 -12.39 20.42 -0.24
C ALA A 18 -12.72 19.67 1.07
N TYR A 19 -12.68 20.37 2.22
CA TYR A 19 -12.95 19.82 3.55
C TYR A 19 -14.32 20.20 4.11
N GLN A 20 -15.14 20.96 3.37
CA GLN A 20 -16.49 21.33 3.80
C GLN A 20 -17.48 20.16 3.76
N THR A 21 -17.17 19.13 2.97
CA THR A 21 -17.97 17.90 2.88
C THR A 21 -17.07 16.68 3.01
N SER A 22 -17.54 15.67 3.74
CA SER A 22 -16.86 14.37 3.83
C SER A 22 -17.02 13.55 2.54
N LEU A 23 -18.08 13.75 1.78
CA LEU A 23 -18.34 13.01 0.54
C LEU A 23 -17.47 13.51 -0.61
N SER A 24 -16.93 12.58 -1.39
CA SER A 24 -16.26 12.86 -2.66
C SER A 24 -16.36 11.68 -3.62
N ILE A 25 -16.24 11.93 -4.92
CA ILE A 25 -16.03 10.86 -5.90
C ILE A 25 -14.56 10.88 -6.29
N THR A 26 -13.82 9.84 -5.92
CA THR A 26 -12.41 9.68 -6.30
C THR A 26 -12.29 8.78 -7.52
N PHE A 27 -11.26 9.00 -8.34
CA PHE A 27 -11.00 8.17 -9.51
C PHE A 27 -9.52 8.06 -9.85
N ALA A 28 -9.15 7.02 -10.60
CA ALA A 28 -7.77 6.80 -11.02
C ALA A 28 -7.38 7.74 -12.18
N PHE A 29 -6.28 8.50 -12.02
CA PHE A 29 -5.79 9.41 -13.06
C PHE A 29 -5.37 8.68 -14.34
N VAL A 30 -4.73 7.50 -14.21
CA VAL A 30 -4.35 6.65 -15.34
C VAL A 30 -4.95 5.27 -15.16
N ALA A 31 -5.86 4.88 -16.05
CA ALA A 31 -6.49 3.56 -15.99
C ALA A 31 -6.97 3.10 -17.37
N THR A 32 -7.09 1.79 -17.56
CA THR A 32 -7.60 1.20 -18.82
C THR A 32 -9.12 1.27 -18.96
N HIS A 33 -9.83 1.71 -17.92
CA HIS A 33 -11.29 1.82 -17.84
C HIS A 33 -11.70 2.71 -16.67
N ASN A 34 -12.99 2.99 -16.56
CA ASN A 34 -13.60 3.84 -15.53
C ASN A 34 -13.44 3.23 -14.14
N HIS A 35 -12.99 4.05 -13.18
CA HIS A 35 -12.90 3.70 -11.76
C HIS A 35 -13.35 4.90 -10.93
N PHE A 36 -14.65 5.13 -10.84
CA PHE A 36 -15.19 6.18 -9.98
C PHE A 36 -15.77 5.55 -8.72
N VAL A 37 -15.35 6.03 -7.55
CA VAL A 37 -15.74 5.45 -6.25
C VAL A 37 -16.23 6.56 -5.33
N LEU A 38 -17.31 6.29 -4.60
CA LEU A 38 -17.75 7.15 -3.51
C LEU A 38 -16.81 7.01 -2.32
N ASP A 39 -16.08 8.06 -2.02
CA ASP A 39 -15.36 8.24 -0.78
C ASP A 39 -16.25 8.96 0.24
N ARG A 40 -16.24 8.45 1.48
CA ARG A 40 -17.06 8.96 2.59
C ARG A 40 -16.21 9.69 3.63
N GLY A 41 -15.01 10.13 3.25
CA GLY A 41 -14.04 10.77 4.13
C GLY A 41 -13.08 9.78 4.80
N GLY A 42 -12.11 10.33 5.54
CA GLY A 42 -11.07 9.54 6.22
C GLY A 42 -9.89 9.13 5.35
N ASN A 43 -9.95 9.42 4.04
CA ASN A 43 -8.90 9.11 3.08
C ASN A 43 -8.20 10.38 2.58
N VAL A 44 -6.89 10.28 2.33
CA VAL A 44 -6.08 11.35 1.73
C VAL A 44 -5.62 10.90 0.35
N PHE A 45 -5.92 11.71 -0.67
CA PHE A 45 -5.59 11.42 -2.06
C PHE A 45 -4.43 12.28 -2.56
N ASN A 46 -3.62 11.74 -3.46
CA ASN A 46 -2.56 12.48 -4.15
C ASN A 46 -2.96 12.77 -5.60
N ARG A 47 -2.07 13.40 -6.38
CA ARG A 47 -2.32 13.76 -7.78
C ARG A 47 -2.75 12.62 -8.72
N THR A 48 -2.52 11.36 -8.35
CA THR A 48 -2.90 10.19 -9.15
C THR A 48 -4.30 9.64 -8.82
N ALA A 49 -4.96 10.21 -7.80
CA ALA A 49 -6.33 9.92 -7.43
C ALA A 49 -7.13 11.24 -7.32
N PRO A 50 -7.49 11.90 -8.45
CA PRO A 50 -8.24 13.15 -8.40
C PRO A 50 -9.64 12.94 -7.83
N VAL A 51 -10.26 14.03 -7.37
CA VAL A 51 -11.57 14.00 -6.72
C VAL A 51 -12.56 14.96 -7.39
N ILE A 52 -13.83 14.55 -7.46
CA ILE A 52 -14.98 15.39 -7.77
C ILE A 52 -15.68 15.72 -6.45
N LYS A 53 -15.89 17.01 -6.21
CA LYS A 53 -16.68 17.53 -5.08
C LYS A 53 -17.98 18.13 -5.62
N LEU A 54 -19.11 17.65 -5.11
CA LEU A 54 -20.42 18.23 -5.38
C LEU A 54 -20.69 19.41 -4.42
N PRO A 55 -21.67 20.30 -4.71
CA PRO A 55 -22.07 21.37 -3.80
C PRO A 55 -22.40 20.85 -2.38
N THR A 56 -22.25 21.70 -1.36
CA THR A 56 -22.43 21.31 0.06
C THR A 56 -23.81 20.75 0.40
N LEU A 57 -24.84 21.11 -0.37
CA LEU A 57 -26.20 20.59 -0.22
C LEU A 57 -26.44 19.25 -0.94
N ALA A 58 -25.46 18.75 -1.70
CA ALA A 58 -25.58 17.49 -2.42
C ALA A 58 -25.63 16.31 -1.45
N THR A 59 -26.63 15.47 -1.62
CA THR A 59 -26.84 14.26 -0.82
C THR A 59 -26.00 13.11 -1.35
N GLU A 60 -25.89 12.03 -0.57
CA GLU A 60 -25.27 10.78 -1.05
C GLU A 60 -25.98 10.24 -2.31
N THR A 61 -27.31 10.43 -2.40
CA THR A 61 -28.10 10.05 -3.59
C THR A 61 -27.64 10.78 -4.85
N ASP A 62 -27.28 12.06 -4.74
CA ASP A 62 -26.80 12.84 -5.88
C ASP A 62 -25.43 12.34 -6.36
N HIS A 63 -24.58 11.92 -5.43
CA HIS A 63 -23.31 11.27 -5.76
C HIS A 63 -23.53 9.94 -6.49
N PHE A 64 -24.50 9.14 -6.06
CA PHE A 64 -24.86 7.89 -6.74
C PHE A 64 -25.41 8.10 -8.15
N GLY A 65 -26.19 9.15 -8.38
CA GLY A 65 -26.68 9.49 -9.72
C GLY A 65 -25.53 9.75 -10.69
N LEU A 66 -24.55 10.55 -10.26
CA LEU A 66 -23.35 10.81 -11.07
C LEU A 66 -22.47 9.55 -11.24
N LEU A 67 -22.30 8.78 -10.17
CA LEU A 67 -21.53 7.52 -10.21
C LEU A 67 -22.11 6.51 -11.19
N ALA A 68 -23.45 6.43 -11.28
CA ALA A 68 -24.10 5.54 -12.23
C ALA A 68 -23.69 5.86 -13.67
N LEU A 69 -23.71 7.15 -14.03
CA LEU A 69 -23.29 7.59 -15.36
C LEU A 69 -21.78 7.38 -15.58
N LEU A 70 -20.95 7.80 -14.61
CA LEU A 70 -19.49 7.75 -14.73
C LEU A 70 -18.90 6.34 -14.78
N ASN A 71 -19.58 5.34 -14.20
CA ASN A 71 -19.17 3.93 -14.27
C ASN A 71 -19.94 3.13 -15.34
N SER A 72 -20.59 3.81 -16.28
CA SER A 72 -21.25 3.16 -17.43
C SER A 72 -20.30 2.91 -18.59
N SER A 73 -20.66 1.96 -19.45
CA SER A 73 -19.97 1.71 -20.72
C SER A 73 -20.02 2.91 -21.67
N THR A 74 -21.08 3.73 -21.61
CA THR A 74 -21.17 5.00 -22.35
C THR A 74 -20.09 5.99 -21.92
N ALA A 75 -19.83 6.11 -20.61
CA ALA A 75 -18.77 6.97 -20.10
C ALA A 75 -17.38 6.45 -20.49
N CYS A 76 -17.19 5.12 -20.52
CA CYS A 76 -15.95 4.52 -21.02
C CYS A 76 -15.72 4.83 -22.51
N PHE A 77 -16.75 4.67 -23.34
CA PHE A 77 -16.71 5.03 -24.76
C PHE A 77 -16.38 6.52 -24.95
N TRP A 78 -17.10 7.42 -24.28
CA TRP A 78 -16.84 8.85 -24.34
C TRP A 78 -15.42 9.20 -23.89
N GLY A 79 -14.96 8.58 -22.80
CA GLY A 79 -13.61 8.76 -22.27
C GLY A 79 -12.55 8.41 -23.31
N ARG A 80 -12.71 7.30 -24.04
CA ARG A 80 -11.80 6.89 -25.11
C ARG A 80 -11.77 7.82 -26.32
N GLN A 81 -12.80 8.64 -26.53
CA GLN A 81 -12.78 9.66 -27.58
C GLN A 81 -12.15 10.98 -27.12
N THR A 82 -12.13 11.23 -25.81
CA THR A 82 -11.83 12.56 -25.24
C THR A 82 -10.45 12.62 -24.58
N PHE A 83 -10.07 11.54 -23.89
CA PHE A 83 -8.85 11.44 -23.11
C PHE A 83 -7.66 10.98 -23.94
N PHE A 84 -6.46 11.29 -23.44
CA PHE A 84 -5.23 10.86 -24.09
C PHE A 84 -4.95 9.39 -23.79
N GLY A 85 -4.79 8.59 -24.85
CA GLY A 85 -4.39 7.18 -24.75
C GLY A 85 -2.89 7.03 -24.53
N ARG A 86 -2.49 6.07 -23.68
CA ARG A 86 -1.10 5.68 -23.41
C ARG A 86 -0.89 4.19 -23.65
N GLY A 87 0.09 3.89 -24.51
CA GLY A 87 0.56 2.53 -24.80
C GLY A 87 -0.10 1.91 -26.04
N GLY A 88 0.42 0.75 -26.47
CA GLY A 88 -0.12 -0.02 -27.59
C GLY A 88 -1.15 -1.06 -27.15
N PHE A 89 -2.04 -1.44 -28.06
CA PHE A 89 -3.14 -2.37 -27.83
C PHE A 89 -3.04 -3.57 -28.78
N SER A 90 -2.66 -4.74 -28.25
CA SER A 90 -2.52 -5.97 -29.05
C SER A 90 -3.86 -6.63 -29.36
N ASP A 91 -4.84 -6.48 -28.45
CA ASP A 91 -6.16 -7.10 -28.55
C ASP A 91 -7.31 -6.06 -28.44
N GLY A 92 -7.05 -4.84 -28.90
CA GLY A 92 -8.02 -3.72 -28.92
C GLY A 92 -7.98 -2.81 -27.69
N LYS A 93 -8.89 -1.83 -27.66
CA LYS A 93 -8.76 -0.67 -26.77
C LYS A 93 -8.92 -0.99 -25.29
N TRP A 94 -9.51 -2.13 -24.90
CA TRP A 94 -9.60 -2.53 -23.49
C TRP A 94 -8.25 -2.68 -22.77
N GLN A 95 -7.14 -2.79 -23.53
CA GLN A 95 -5.76 -2.82 -22.99
C GLN A 95 -5.11 -1.43 -22.90
N GLU A 96 -5.68 -0.42 -23.59
CA GLU A 96 -5.15 0.94 -23.64
C GLU A 96 -5.45 1.68 -22.33
N ARG A 97 -4.42 2.30 -21.74
CA ARG A 97 -4.57 3.19 -20.57
C ARG A 97 -4.99 4.58 -21.04
N MET A 98 -5.93 5.20 -20.35
CA MET A 98 -6.35 6.58 -20.58
C MET A 98 -5.92 7.46 -19.41
N GLU A 99 -5.56 8.71 -19.71
CA GLU A 99 -5.42 9.76 -18.71
C GLU A 99 -6.77 10.44 -18.48
N TRP A 100 -7.43 10.08 -17.38
CA TRP A 100 -8.68 10.68 -16.93
C TRP A 100 -8.42 12.10 -16.42
N ASP A 101 -8.32 13.04 -17.35
CA ASP A 101 -8.01 14.42 -17.06
C ASP A 101 -9.22 15.16 -16.46
N GLY A 102 -9.03 15.75 -15.27
CA GLY A 102 -10.09 16.45 -14.55
C GLY A 102 -10.65 17.69 -15.28
N THR A 103 -9.88 18.32 -16.17
CA THR A 103 -10.35 19.48 -16.95
C THR A 103 -11.30 19.03 -18.06
N LYS A 104 -10.89 18.04 -18.86
CA LYS A 104 -11.71 17.43 -19.91
C LYS A 104 -12.94 16.72 -19.34
N LEU A 105 -12.82 16.12 -18.16
CA LEU A 105 -13.93 15.44 -17.49
C LEU A 105 -15.11 16.39 -17.19
N LYS A 106 -14.87 17.71 -17.03
CA LYS A 106 -15.95 18.71 -16.88
C LYS A 106 -16.88 18.80 -18.09
N ALA A 107 -16.42 18.33 -19.26
CA ALA A 107 -17.22 18.29 -20.48
C ALA A 107 -18.03 16.98 -20.63
N PHE A 108 -17.96 16.07 -19.66
CA PHE A 108 -18.78 14.85 -19.67
C PHE A 108 -20.27 15.23 -19.67
N PRO A 109 -21.07 14.78 -20.65
CA PRO A 109 -22.48 15.11 -20.72
C PRO A 109 -23.23 14.42 -19.57
N VAL A 110 -23.76 15.16 -18.61
CA VAL A 110 -24.55 14.59 -17.51
C VAL A 110 -26.03 14.63 -17.88
N VAL A 111 -26.63 13.46 -18.05
CA VAL A 111 -28.07 13.31 -18.33
C VAL A 111 -28.88 13.18 -17.03
N GLU A 112 -30.11 13.67 -17.03
CA GLU A 112 -31.00 13.56 -15.88
C GLU A 112 -31.66 12.18 -15.81
N ASP A 113 -31.50 11.50 -14.67
CA ASP A 113 -32.19 10.25 -14.32
C ASP A 113 -33.47 10.58 -13.53
N THR A 114 -34.54 10.96 -14.23
CA THR A 114 -35.81 11.38 -13.61
C THR A 114 -36.45 10.25 -12.80
N SER A 115 -36.33 9.00 -13.24
CA SER A 115 -36.88 7.83 -12.52
C SER A 115 -36.00 7.35 -11.36
N LYS A 116 -34.79 7.89 -11.21
CA LYS A 116 -33.77 7.48 -10.21
C LYS A 116 -33.34 6.01 -10.33
N GLN A 117 -33.55 5.39 -11.49
CA GLN A 117 -33.30 3.96 -11.68
C GLN A 117 -31.81 3.66 -11.81
N ALA A 118 -31.06 4.46 -12.59
CA ALA A 118 -29.60 4.34 -12.66
C ALA A 118 -28.97 4.58 -11.27
N THR A 119 -29.50 5.57 -10.55
CA THR A 119 -29.11 5.88 -9.17
C THR A 119 -29.33 4.69 -8.23
N LEU A 120 -30.46 3.97 -8.36
CA LEU A 120 -30.77 2.79 -7.57
C LEU A 120 -29.80 1.63 -7.87
N PHE A 121 -29.50 1.37 -9.14
CA PHE A 121 -28.51 0.35 -9.51
C PHE A 121 -27.14 0.64 -8.93
N ALA A 122 -26.66 1.90 -9.00
CA ALA A 122 -25.39 2.29 -8.41
C ALA A 122 -25.37 2.09 -6.88
N LYS A 123 -26.46 2.41 -6.18
CA LYS A 123 -26.61 2.15 -4.73
C LYS A 123 -26.55 0.66 -4.40
N GLN A 124 -27.22 -0.18 -5.19
CA GLN A 124 -27.22 -1.63 -5.00
C GLN A 124 -25.81 -2.21 -5.23
N ILE A 125 -25.11 -1.77 -6.27
CA ILE A 125 -23.73 -2.17 -6.55
C ILE A 125 -22.78 -1.75 -5.40
N ASP A 126 -22.91 -0.53 -4.85
CA ASP A 126 -22.11 -0.09 -3.68
C ASP A 126 -22.40 -0.94 -2.43
N SER A 127 -23.67 -1.26 -2.16
CA SER A 127 -24.07 -2.15 -1.06
C SER A 127 -23.45 -3.56 -1.21
N LEU A 128 -23.50 -4.12 -2.42
CA LEU A 128 -22.86 -5.40 -2.73
C LEU A 128 -21.34 -5.33 -2.60
N THR A 129 -20.72 -4.23 -3.02
CA THR A 129 -19.25 -4.03 -2.88
C THR A 129 -18.83 -4.05 -1.40
N LYS A 130 -19.61 -3.42 -0.50
CA LYS A 130 -19.34 -3.47 0.95
C LYS A 130 -19.48 -4.88 1.51
N ARG A 131 -20.49 -5.64 1.07
CA ARG A 131 -20.64 -7.06 1.43
C ARG A 131 -19.53 -7.93 0.86
N LEU A 132 -19.02 -7.61 -0.33
CA LEU A 132 -17.88 -8.29 -0.92
C LEU A 132 -16.63 -8.14 -0.06
N GLU A 133 -16.39 -6.93 0.47
CA GLU A 133 -15.24 -6.65 1.35
C GLU A 133 -15.32 -7.43 2.67
N SER A 134 -16.53 -7.54 3.26
CA SER A 134 -16.72 -8.32 4.49
C SER A 134 -16.48 -9.83 4.30
N CYS A 135 -16.57 -10.32 3.06
CA CYS A 135 -16.32 -11.73 2.71
C CYS A 135 -14.91 -11.96 2.15
N SER A 136 -14.04 -10.94 2.15
CA SER A 136 -12.68 -11.08 1.63
C SER A 136 -11.85 -12.04 2.48
N PRO A 137 -10.85 -12.74 1.91
CA PRO A 137 -9.97 -13.62 2.69
C PRO A 137 -9.35 -12.93 3.91
N SER A 138 -8.89 -11.68 3.76
CA SER A 138 -8.34 -10.88 4.86
C SER A 138 -9.38 -10.62 5.97
N SER A 139 -10.60 -10.23 5.60
CA SER A 139 -11.69 -10.01 6.56
C SER A 139 -12.01 -11.28 7.35
N ILE A 140 -12.12 -12.42 6.68
CA ILE A 140 -12.41 -13.71 7.34
C ILE A 140 -11.26 -14.16 8.24
N LEU A 141 -10.01 -14.06 7.76
CA LEU A 141 -8.83 -14.38 8.58
C LEU A 141 -8.75 -13.51 9.82
N ASN A 142 -9.18 -12.26 9.77
CA ASN A 142 -9.18 -11.38 10.93
C ASN A 142 -10.33 -11.65 11.90
N GLN A 143 -11.54 -11.92 11.39
CA GLN A 143 -12.76 -12.03 12.21
C GLN A 143 -13.03 -13.43 12.76
N ALA A 144 -12.72 -14.50 12.02
CA ALA A 144 -13.08 -15.85 12.44
C ALA A 144 -12.12 -16.38 13.51
N GLU A 145 -12.63 -16.66 14.71
CA GLU A 145 -11.84 -17.27 15.80
C GLU A 145 -11.89 -18.80 15.76
N ASP A 146 -13.06 -19.36 15.41
CA ASP A 146 -13.30 -20.80 15.28
C ASP A 146 -13.86 -21.14 13.89
N GLN A 147 -13.81 -22.43 13.53
CA GLN A 147 -14.32 -22.96 12.25
C GLN A 147 -13.78 -22.23 11.00
N LEU A 148 -12.51 -21.84 11.03
CA LEU A 148 -11.89 -21.00 9.99
C LEU A 148 -12.08 -21.55 8.56
N TYR A 149 -11.91 -22.85 8.36
CA TYR A 149 -12.07 -23.48 7.04
C TYR A 149 -13.51 -23.40 6.51
N GLU A 150 -14.50 -23.59 7.38
CA GLU A 150 -15.91 -23.48 7.03
C GLU A 150 -16.29 -22.02 6.71
N ALA A 151 -15.80 -21.08 7.53
CA ALA A 151 -15.98 -19.65 7.28
C ALA A 151 -15.38 -19.22 5.94
N LEU A 152 -14.18 -19.69 5.60
CA LEU A 152 -13.53 -19.42 4.31
C LEU A 152 -14.29 -20.05 3.14
N SER A 153 -14.80 -21.28 3.28
CA SER A 153 -15.60 -21.94 2.24
C SER A 153 -16.89 -21.16 1.96
N LYS A 154 -17.63 -20.81 3.01
CA LYS A 154 -18.86 -20.03 2.92
C LYS A 154 -18.61 -18.64 2.35
N ALA A 155 -17.51 -18.00 2.75
CA ALA A 155 -17.13 -16.69 2.22
C ALA A 155 -16.79 -16.76 0.73
N LYS A 156 -16.10 -17.82 0.27
CA LYS A 156 -15.81 -18.05 -1.16
C LYS A 156 -17.09 -18.18 -1.99
N GLU A 157 -18.05 -18.97 -1.51
CA GLU A 157 -19.36 -19.12 -2.17
C GLU A 157 -20.15 -17.81 -2.19
N THR A 158 -20.18 -17.11 -1.06
CA THR A 158 -20.88 -15.82 -0.93
C THR A 158 -20.26 -14.76 -1.83
N GLU A 159 -18.93 -14.71 -1.90
CA GLU A 159 -18.20 -13.80 -2.79
C GLU A 159 -18.54 -14.06 -4.26
N TYR A 160 -18.55 -15.33 -4.67
CA TYR A 160 -18.89 -15.72 -6.03
C TYR A 160 -20.32 -15.28 -6.40
N LYS A 161 -21.29 -15.54 -5.50
CA LYS A 161 -22.67 -15.08 -5.66
C LYS A 161 -22.78 -13.56 -5.79
N ILE A 162 -22.15 -12.81 -4.88
CA ILE A 162 -22.16 -11.34 -4.89
C ILE A 162 -21.61 -10.79 -6.22
N LEU A 163 -20.51 -11.37 -6.73
CA LEU A 163 -19.93 -10.93 -8.00
C LEU A 163 -20.91 -11.12 -9.16
N ARG A 164 -21.63 -12.24 -9.22
CA ARG A 164 -22.63 -12.50 -10.26
C ARG A 164 -23.84 -11.55 -10.18
N GLU A 165 -24.27 -11.21 -8.97
CA GLU A 165 -25.30 -10.18 -8.73
C GLU A 165 -24.82 -8.80 -9.19
N MET A 166 -23.57 -8.42 -8.88
CA MET A 166 -22.98 -7.16 -9.30
C MET A 166 -22.82 -7.05 -10.82
N ILE A 167 -22.44 -8.15 -11.49
CA ILE A 167 -22.36 -8.21 -12.95
C ILE A 167 -23.74 -8.00 -13.56
N ALA A 168 -24.78 -8.67 -13.04
CA ALA A 168 -26.15 -8.51 -13.51
C ALA A 168 -26.63 -7.05 -13.38
N LEU A 169 -26.44 -6.44 -12.21
CA LEU A 169 -26.82 -5.05 -11.97
C LEU A 169 -26.05 -4.06 -12.86
N GLN A 170 -24.78 -4.32 -13.15
CA GLN A 170 -24.00 -3.49 -14.05
C GLN A 170 -24.51 -3.58 -15.50
N GLU A 171 -24.97 -4.76 -15.95
CA GLU A 171 -25.63 -4.88 -17.25
C GLU A 171 -26.93 -4.08 -17.29
N GLU A 172 -27.76 -4.17 -16.24
CA GLU A 172 -28.98 -3.36 -16.16
C GLU A 172 -28.68 -1.85 -16.17
N LEU A 173 -27.64 -1.43 -15.45
CA LEU A 173 -27.19 -0.04 -15.41
C LEU A 173 -26.72 0.43 -16.78
N ASP A 174 -25.87 -0.33 -17.47
CA ASP A 174 -25.37 0.07 -18.80
C ASP A 174 -26.51 0.24 -19.80
N TRP A 175 -27.45 -0.72 -19.87
CA TRP A 175 -28.58 -0.67 -20.79
C TRP A 175 -29.57 0.46 -20.45
N PHE A 176 -29.81 0.70 -19.17
CA PHE A 176 -30.61 1.85 -18.75
C PHE A 176 -29.94 3.17 -19.13
N VAL A 177 -28.61 3.27 -18.97
CA VAL A 177 -27.86 4.45 -19.37
C VAL A 177 -27.88 4.65 -20.88
N TYR A 178 -27.82 3.59 -21.70
CA TYR A 178 -27.99 3.72 -23.16
C TYR A 178 -29.33 4.39 -23.51
N TYR A 179 -30.41 3.99 -22.84
CA TYR A 179 -31.71 4.61 -22.99
C TYR A 179 -31.74 6.07 -22.52
N LEU A 180 -31.13 6.40 -21.38
CA LEU A 180 -31.06 7.79 -20.90
C LEU A 180 -30.40 8.73 -21.93
N TYR A 181 -29.35 8.27 -22.63
CA TYR A 181 -28.70 9.04 -23.70
C TYR A 181 -29.43 8.96 -25.05
N GLY A 182 -30.60 8.31 -25.13
CA GLY A 182 -31.38 8.17 -26.36
C GLY A 182 -30.75 7.23 -27.40
N LEU A 183 -29.83 6.34 -26.99
CA LEU A 183 -29.16 5.39 -27.87
C LEU A 183 -30.03 4.18 -28.20
N THR A 184 -31.02 3.89 -27.36
CA THR A 184 -32.04 2.85 -27.55
C THR A 184 -33.43 3.44 -27.40
N LYS A 185 -34.43 2.81 -28.04
CA LYS A 185 -35.84 3.25 -27.93
C LYS A 185 -36.50 2.88 -26.59
N ALA A 186 -35.94 1.88 -25.92
CA ALA A 186 -36.42 1.35 -24.64
C ALA A 186 -35.22 1.00 -23.75
N PRO A 187 -35.40 0.96 -22.41
CA PRO A 187 -34.32 0.65 -21.47
C PRO A 187 -33.75 -0.77 -21.64
N LEU A 188 -34.54 -1.72 -22.15
CA LEU A 188 -34.16 -3.13 -22.22
C LEU A 188 -33.61 -3.65 -20.90
N CYS A 189 -34.25 -3.27 -19.79
CA CYS A 189 -33.94 -3.72 -18.44
C CYS A 189 -35.00 -4.71 -17.94
N CYS A 190 -34.60 -5.60 -17.02
CA CYS A 190 -35.51 -6.57 -16.45
C CYS A 190 -36.37 -5.97 -15.33
N GLU A 191 -37.68 -6.22 -15.41
CA GLU A 191 -38.61 -5.95 -14.33
C GLU A 191 -38.68 -7.18 -13.41
N GLY A 192 -38.20 -7.04 -12.17
CA GLY A 192 -38.25 -8.09 -11.14
C GLY A 192 -36.89 -8.61 -10.72
N GLU A 193 -36.83 -9.88 -10.32
CA GLU A 193 -35.62 -10.51 -9.81
C GLU A 193 -34.63 -10.82 -10.96
N LEU A 194 -33.40 -10.36 -10.80
CA LEU A 194 -32.33 -10.58 -11.75
C LEU A 194 -31.68 -11.95 -11.50
N PRO A 195 -31.39 -12.74 -12.55
CA PRO A 195 -30.59 -13.94 -12.38
C PRO A 195 -29.13 -13.58 -12.07
N GLU A 196 -28.42 -14.53 -11.47
CA GLU A 196 -26.97 -14.48 -11.32
C GLU A 196 -26.31 -14.68 -12.71
N ILE A 197 -25.37 -13.80 -13.08
CA ILE A 197 -24.69 -13.83 -14.40
C ILE A 197 -23.21 -14.12 -14.23
N ASP A 198 -22.73 -15.16 -14.92
CA ASP A 198 -21.32 -15.49 -15.02
C ASP A 198 -20.61 -14.71 -16.13
N LEU A 199 -19.30 -14.50 -15.98
CA LEU A 199 -18.48 -13.97 -17.08
C LEU A 199 -18.52 -14.94 -18.27
N GLY A 200 -18.72 -14.37 -19.45
CA GLY A 200 -18.96 -15.08 -20.68
C GLY A 200 -20.44 -15.23 -21.05
N GLN A 201 -21.37 -14.85 -20.17
CA GLN A 201 -22.83 -14.94 -20.43
C GLN A 201 -23.47 -13.58 -20.76
N ARG A 202 -22.72 -12.48 -20.69
CA ARG A 202 -23.24 -11.14 -21.01
C ARG A 202 -23.54 -11.00 -22.50
N ALA A 203 -24.46 -10.12 -22.87
CA ALA A 203 -24.92 -9.96 -24.26
C ALA A 203 -23.76 -9.73 -25.25
N PHE A 204 -22.84 -8.79 -24.96
CA PHE A 204 -21.68 -8.57 -25.82
C PHE A 204 -20.70 -9.76 -25.85
N GLU A 205 -20.56 -10.51 -24.75
CA GLU A 205 -19.68 -11.69 -24.69
C GLU A 205 -20.25 -12.84 -25.51
N ILE A 206 -21.58 -13.01 -25.53
CA ILE A 206 -22.24 -13.97 -26.41
C ILE A 206 -22.03 -13.59 -27.88
N VAL A 207 -22.17 -12.30 -28.22
CA VAL A 207 -21.87 -11.81 -29.58
C VAL A 207 -20.39 -12.03 -29.92
N LEU A 208 -19.49 -11.76 -28.98
CA LEU A 208 -18.05 -11.94 -29.14
C LEU A 208 -17.71 -13.41 -29.39
N ALA A 209 -18.25 -14.33 -28.58
CA ALA A 209 -18.05 -15.77 -28.70
C ALA A 209 -18.60 -16.30 -30.04
N ARG A 210 -19.76 -15.82 -30.50
CA ARG A 210 -20.32 -16.18 -31.81
C ARG A 210 -19.40 -15.77 -32.96
N LYS A 211 -18.81 -14.57 -32.90
CA LYS A 211 -17.84 -14.10 -33.91
C LYS A 211 -16.56 -14.92 -33.92
N ILE A 212 -16.06 -15.32 -32.75
CA ILE A 212 -14.90 -16.23 -32.64
C ILE A 212 -15.23 -17.59 -33.26
N ASN A 213 -16.39 -18.15 -32.94
CA ASN A 213 -16.82 -19.45 -33.49
C ASN A 213 -17.02 -19.41 -35.02
N ALA A 214 -17.47 -18.27 -35.56
CA ALA A 214 -17.57 -18.04 -37.01
C ALA A 214 -16.22 -17.75 -37.69
N GLY A 215 -15.13 -17.61 -36.93
CA GLY A 215 -13.80 -17.27 -37.45
C GLY A 215 -13.64 -15.80 -37.86
N GLU A 216 -14.59 -14.93 -37.51
CA GLU A 216 -14.61 -13.51 -37.89
C GLU A 216 -13.71 -12.64 -37.00
N LEU A 217 -13.37 -13.11 -35.80
CA LEU A 217 -12.59 -12.36 -34.82
C LEU A 217 -11.66 -13.28 -34.04
N LYS A 218 -10.46 -12.80 -33.73
CA LYS A 218 -9.55 -13.41 -32.76
C LYS A 218 -9.32 -12.43 -31.61
N THR A 219 -9.35 -12.93 -30.39
CA THR A 219 -9.15 -12.12 -29.17
C THR A 219 -8.69 -13.02 -28.03
N VAL A 220 -7.93 -12.45 -27.08
CA VAL A 220 -7.52 -13.12 -25.83
C VAL A 220 -8.47 -12.79 -24.67
N TRP A 221 -9.60 -12.12 -24.93
CA TRP A 221 -10.55 -11.67 -23.91
C TRP A 221 -10.92 -12.74 -22.88
N PHE A 222 -11.38 -13.90 -23.34
CA PHE A 222 -11.86 -14.98 -22.46
C PHE A 222 -10.72 -15.60 -21.63
N GLU A 223 -9.56 -15.83 -22.27
CA GLU A 223 -8.37 -16.36 -21.59
C GLU A 223 -7.85 -15.38 -20.53
N HIS A 224 -7.69 -14.11 -20.89
CA HIS A 224 -7.18 -13.07 -19.99
C HIS A 224 -8.08 -12.84 -18.76
N HIS A 225 -9.40 -12.97 -18.92
CA HIS A 225 -10.37 -12.72 -17.85
C HIS A 225 -10.85 -14.00 -17.16
N CYS A 226 -10.23 -15.16 -17.45
CA CYS A 226 -10.63 -16.47 -16.92
C CYS A 226 -12.12 -16.77 -17.10
N SER A 227 -12.71 -16.35 -18.22
CA SER A 227 -14.12 -16.56 -18.55
C SER A 227 -14.31 -17.57 -19.68
N LYS A 228 -15.51 -18.16 -19.78
CA LYS A 228 -15.81 -19.18 -20.80
C LYS A 228 -16.56 -18.55 -21.98
N PRO A 229 -16.13 -18.77 -23.24
CA PRO A 229 -16.90 -18.31 -24.38
C PRO A 229 -18.21 -19.08 -24.48
N ASN A 230 -19.34 -18.41 -24.33
CA ASN A 230 -20.67 -19.00 -24.50
C ASN A 230 -21.36 -18.41 -25.74
N THR A 231 -21.81 -19.26 -26.66
CA THR A 231 -22.51 -18.82 -27.88
C THR A 231 -24.03 -18.79 -27.74
N GLU A 232 -24.55 -19.30 -26.63
CA GLU A 232 -25.97 -19.48 -26.35
C GLU A 232 -26.37 -18.70 -25.09
N ILE A 233 -27.64 -18.29 -25.04
CA ILE A 233 -28.20 -17.70 -23.83
C ILE A 233 -28.50 -18.84 -22.85
N PRO A 234 -28.07 -18.75 -21.58
CA PRO A 234 -28.36 -19.77 -20.57
C PRO A 234 -29.85 -20.13 -20.48
N SER A 235 -30.15 -21.42 -20.60
CA SER A 235 -31.50 -21.96 -20.61
C SER A 235 -32.18 -21.93 -19.23
N GLU A 236 -31.38 -21.88 -18.18
CA GLU A 236 -31.79 -21.83 -16.77
C GLU A 236 -32.30 -20.45 -16.34
N TRP A 237 -31.97 -19.38 -17.09
CA TRP A 237 -32.45 -18.04 -16.78
C TRP A 237 -33.96 -17.92 -16.98
N PRO A 238 -34.66 -17.07 -16.19
CA PRO A 238 -36.08 -16.79 -16.39
C PRO A 238 -36.37 -16.36 -17.83
N GLU A 239 -37.50 -16.80 -18.39
CA GLU A 239 -37.89 -16.53 -19.78
C GLU A 239 -37.83 -15.04 -20.13
N LYS A 240 -38.40 -14.20 -19.26
CA LYS A 240 -38.35 -12.74 -19.39
C LYS A 240 -36.93 -12.19 -19.52
N TYR A 241 -35.98 -12.73 -18.77
CA TYR A 241 -34.59 -12.29 -18.83
C TYR A 241 -33.91 -12.74 -20.12
N ARG A 242 -34.19 -13.97 -20.58
CA ARG A 242 -33.70 -14.46 -21.88
C ARG A 242 -34.21 -13.61 -23.03
N ASP A 243 -35.47 -13.18 -22.99
CA ASP A 243 -36.07 -12.29 -24.01
C ASP A 243 -35.37 -10.93 -24.04
N ILE A 244 -35.08 -10.37 -22.87
CA ILE A 244 -34.31 -9.12 -22.75
C ILE A 244 -32.91 -9.28 -23.33
N VAL A 245 -32.19 -10.35 -22.97
CA VAL A 245 -30.83 -10.58 -23.50
C VAL A 245 -30.86 -10.83 -25.01
N ASN A 246 -31.88 -11.50 -25.54
CA ASN A 246 -32.09 -11.60 -26.98
C ASN A 246 -32.28 -10.22 -27.62
N ALA A 247 -33.13 -9.36 -27.05
CA ALA A 247 -33.33 -8.00 -27.54
C ALA A 247 -32.04 -7.17 -27.50
N ARG A 248 -31.25 -7.30 -26.42
CA ARG A 248 -29.92 -6.68 -26.28
C ARG A 248 -28.96 -7.14 -27.37
N ILE A 249 -28.88 -8.45 -27.62
CA ILE A 249 -28.05 -9.02 -28.69
C ILE A 249 -28.48 -8.51 -30.07
N ASN A 250 -29.78 -8.34 -30.32
CA ASN A 250 -30.28 -7.78 -31.57
C ASN A 250 -29.90 -6.30 -31.71
N GLU A 251 -30.08 -5.49 -30.67
CA GLU A 251 -29.60 -4.10 -30.66
C GLU A 251 -28.10 -4.00 -30.94
N ILE A 252 -27.26 -4.84 -30.34
CA ILE A 252 -25.80 -4.87 -30.62
C ILE A 252 -25.50 -5.14 -32.10
N LYS A 253 -26.36 -5.90 -32.80
CA LYS A 253 -26.18 -6.24 -34.22
C LYS A 253 -26.72 -5.16 -35.15
N GLU A 254 -27.89 -4.62 -34.85
CA GLU A 254 -28.66 -3.76 -35.77
C GLU A 254 -28.43 -2.27 -35.53
N ASN A 255 -28.07 -1.87 -34.31
CA ASN A 255 -27.87 -0.47 -33.93
C ASN A 255 -26.36 -0.14 -33.89
N GLU A 256 -25.90 0.61 -34.91
CA GLU A 256 -24.49 0.97 -35.06
C GLU A 256 -23.94 1.75 -33.85
N SER A 257 -24.75 2.56 -33.18
CA SER A 257 -24.33 3.28 -31.97
C SER A 257 -24.05 2.31 -30.81
N ILE A 258 -24.94 1.33 -30.60
CA ILE A 258 -24.77 0.33 -29.52
C ILE A 258 -23.60 -0.60 -29.83
N LYS A 259 -23.42 -1.01 -31.09
CA LYS A 259 -22.29 -1.82 -31.53
C LYS A 259 -20.93 -1.19 -31.22
N LEU A 260 -20.81 0.14 -31.32
CA LEU A 260 -19.61 0.88 -30.96
C LEU A 260 -19.34 0.93 -29.45
N ILE A 261 -20.39 0.85 -28.63
CA ILE A 261 -20.32 1.01 -27.17
C ILE A 261 -20.31 -0.35 -26.46
N ASP A 262 -21.33 -1.18 -26.65
CA ASP A 262 -21.51 -2.46 -25.94
C ASP A 262 -20.63 -3.57 -26.56
N ASN A 263 -19.34 -3.48 -26.26
CA ASN A 263 -18.32 -4.42 -26.67
C ASN A 263 -17.19 -4.48 -25.65
N LYS A 264 -16.23 -5.40 -25.88
CA LYS A 264 -15.10 -5.66 -24.99
C LYS A 264 -14.27 -4.42 -24.63
N ASP A 265 -14.26 -3.38 -25.48
CA ASP A 265 -13.42 -2.19 -25.29
C ASP A 265 -13.97 -1.21 -24.25
N HIS A 266 -15.27 -1.25 -23.97
CA HIS A 266 -15.93 -0.31 -23.07
C HIS A 266 -16.61 -0.96 -21.87
N LYS A 267 -17.00 -2.24 -21.99
CA LYS A 267 -17.65 -2.98 -20.92
C LYS A 267 -16.71 -3.23 -19.74
N ARG A 268 -17.27 -3.22 -18.53
CA ARG A 268 -16.52 -3.51 -17.30
C ARG A 268 -15.97 -4.93 -17.35
N ARG A 269 -14.70 -5.08 -16.99
CA ARG A 269 -13.95 -6.34 -17.18
C ARG A 269 -14.13 -7.37 -16.07
N TRP A 270 -14.34 -6.90 -14.84
CA TRP A 270 -14.43 -7.76 -13.63
C TRP A 270 -13.22 -8.65 -13.36
N ALA A 271 -12.04 -8.31 -13.92
CA ALA A 271 -10.80 -9.02 -13.67
C ALA A 271 -10.40 -8.92 -12.19
N ARG A 272 -10.04 -10.06 -11.60
CA ARG A 272 -9.54 -10.16 -10.21
C ARG A 272 -8.60 -11.35 -10.09
N ASP A 273 -7.65 -11.25 -9.16
CA ASP A 273 -6.84 -12.39 -8.72
C ASP A 273 -7.74 -13.51 -8.16
N SER A 274 -7.30 -14.75 -8.35
CA SER A 274 -8.02 -15.92 -7.87
C SER A 274 -8.25 -15.87 -6.36
N TRP A 275 -9.29 -16.56 -5.88
CA TRP A 275 -9.52 -16.68 -4.44
C TRP A 275 -8.29 -17.24 -3.73
N ASP A 276 -7.65 -18.25 -4.31
CA ASP A 276 -6.55 -18.95 -3.66
C ASP A 276 -5.26 -18.09 -3.60
N ASP A 277 -5.02 -17.24 -4.61
CA ASP A 277 -3.90 -16.28 -4.58
C ASP A 277 -4.12 -15.18 -3.54
N ARG A 278 -5.34 -14.62 -3.48
CA ARG A 278 -5.71 -13.63 -2.47
C ARG A 278 -5.71 -14.22 -1.06
N LEU A 279 -6.15 -15.47 -0.90
CA LEU A 279 -6.11 -16.18 0.37
C LEU A 279 -4.66 -16.41 0.80
N LYS A 280 -3.77 -16.80 -0.12
CA LYS A 280 -2.35 -16.97 0.19
C LYS A 280 -1.70 -15.65 0.61
N LEU A 281 -1.98 -14.55 -0.09
CA LEU A 281 -1.47 -13.23 0.27
C LEU A 281 -2.00 -12.78 1.64
N ALA A 282 -3.33 -12.89 1.86
CA ALA A 282 -3.94 -12.53 3.12
C ALA A 282 -3.42 -13.39 4.28
N ALA A 283 -3.18 -14.69 4.05
CA ALA A 283 -2.59 -15.58 5.05
C ALA A 283 -1.14 -15.20 5.37
N LYS A 284 -0.35 -14.80 4.35
CA LYS A 284 1.00 -14.26 4.54
C LYS A 284 0.99 -13.03 5.45
N ASP A 285 0.16 -12.05 5.11
CA ASP A 285 0.06 -10.79 5.86
C ASP A 285 -0.44 -11.02 7.28
N TRP A 286 -1.46 -11.87 7.45
CA TRP A 286 -1.96 -12.25 8.77
C TRP A 286 -0.90 -12.94 9.63
N LEU A 287 -0.10 -13.85 9.05
CA LEU A 287 0.99 -14.52 9.78
C LEU A 287 2.09 -13.53 10.19
N LEU A 288 2.45 -12.59 9.32
CA LEU A 288 3.40 -11.53 9.65
C LEU A 288 2.87 -10.62 10.78
N ASP A 289 1.60 -10.25 10.75
CA ASP A 289 0.94 -9.50 11.83
C ASP A 289 0.89 -10.31 13.13
N CYS A 290 0.66 -11.62 13.04
CA CYS A 290 0.67 -12.54 14.18
C CYS A 290 2.08 -12.64 14.79
N ILE A 291 3.12 -12.85 13.97
CA ILE A 291 4.52 -12.86 14.43
C ILE A 291 4.86 -11.54 15.13
N GLN A 292 4.50 -10.41 14.53
CA GLN A 292 4.69 -9.09 15.13
C GLN A 292 4.03 -8.96 16.52
N LYS A 293 2.81 -9.49 16.70
CA LYS A 293 2.11 -9.47 17.99
C LYS A 293 2.69 -10.44 19.02
N LEU A 294 3.28 -11.55 18.58
CA LEU A 294 3.91 -12.55 19.43
C LEU A 294 5.32 -12.13 19.92
N MET A 295 5.92 -11.14 19.26
CA MET A 295 7.13 -10.49 19.76
C MET A 295 6.81 -9.73 21.04
N GLU A 296 7.61 -9.97 22.08
CA GLU A 296 7.51 -9.18 23.31
C GLU A 296 8.01 -7.76 23.04
N PHE A 297 7.30 -6.77 23.60
CA PHE A 297 7.65 -5.37 23.44
C PHE A 297 9.09 -5.13 23.94
N HIS A 298 9.89 -4.42 23.12
CA HIS A 298 11.32 -4.12 23.35
C HIS A 298 12.28 -5.31 23.46
N LYS A 299 11.90 -6.52 23.05
CA LYS A 299 12.83 -7.67 23.06
C LYS A 299 13.17 -8.16 21.67
N LEU A 300 14.39 -8.63 21.52
CA LEU A 300 14.81 -9.40 20.36
C LEU A 300 14.39 -10.86 20.52
N SER A 301 14.15 -11.53 19.39
CA SER A 301 13.83 -12.96 19.36
C SER A 301 14.46 -13.61 18.14
N THR A 302 14.81 -14.88 18.25
CA THR A 302 15.20 -15.67 17.08
C THR A 302 13.97 -16.12 16.30
N CYS A 303 14.12 -16.43 15.00
CA CYS A 303 13.00 -16.99 14.24
C CYS A 303 12.54 -18.35 14.81
N ALA A 304 13.42 -19.15 15.43
CA ALA A 304 13.03 -20.40 16.06
C ALA A 304 12.15 -20.19 17.30
N GLN A 305 12.50 -19.23 18.17
CA GLN A 305 11.66 -18.85 19.32
C GLN A 305 10.27 -18.37 18.87
N LEU A 306 10.20 -17.60 17.79
CA LEU A 306 8.94 -17.15 17.22
C LEU A 306 8.16 -18.30 16.57
N ALA A 307 8.85 -19.26 15.95
CA ALA A 307 8.24 -20.47 15.40
C ALA A 307 7.58 -21.32 16.47
N ASP A 308 8.18 -21.46 17.66
CA ASP A 308 7.56 -22.16 18.79
C ASP A 308 6.30 -21.43 19.27
N LYS A 309 6.35 -20.10 19.43
CA LYS A 309 5.17 -19.28 19.78
C LYS A 309 4.05 -19.41 18.74
N VAL A 310 4.39 -19.41 17.44
CA VAL A 310 3.42 -19.60 16.34
C VAL A 310 2.83 -21.01 16.36
N ARG A 311 3.64 -22.04 16.67
CA ARG A 311 3.19 -23.43 16.80
C ARG A 311 2.17 -23.59 17.94
N GLU A 312 2.35 -22.88 19.04
CA GLU A 312 1.41 -22.92 20.17
C GLU A 312 0.09 -22.18 19.87
N HIS A 313 0.11 -21.18 18.99
CA HIS A 313 -1.05 -20.38 18.67
C HIS A 313 -2.06 -21.12 17.75
N LYS A 314 -3.20 -21.55 18.31
CA LYS A 314 -4.26 -22.33 17.61
C LYS A 314 -4.60 -21.81 16.21
N LYS A 315 -4.98 -20.53 16.10
CA LYS A 315 -5.34 -19.90 14.82
C LYS A 315 -4.15 -19.80 13.85
N ALA A 316 -2.95 -19.48 14.34
CA ALA A 316 -1.77 -19.35 13.51
C ALA A 316 -1.38 -20.67 12.85
N ARG A 317 -1.55 -21.80 13.52
CA ARG A 317 -1.40 -23.13 12.90
C ARG A 317 -2.33 -23.34 11.71
N GLN A 318 -3.61 -22.96 11.85
CA GLN A 318 -4.58 -23.09 10.76
C GLN A 318 -4.23 -22.17 9.58
N VAL A 319 -3.86 -20.90 9.86
CA VAL A 319 -3.46 -19.96 8.80
C VAL A 319 -2.16 -20.38 8.13
N ALA A 320 -1.21 -20.94 8.88
CA ALA A 320 0.02 -21.50 8.35
C ALA A 320 -0.23 -22.70 7.42
N ALA A 321 -1.17 -23.58 7.77
CA ALA A 321 -1.59 -24.69 6.91
C ALA A 321 -2.23 -24.19 5.61
N ILE A 322 -3.05 -23.13 5.68
CA ILE A 322 -3.64 -22.47 4.50
C ILE A 322 -2.55 -21.85 3.61
N TYR A 323 -1.58 -21.16 4.21
CA TYR A 323 -0.49 -20.49 3.47
C TYR A 323 0.43 -21.49 2.76
N THR A 324 0.78 -22.59 3.44
CA THR A 324 1.67 -23.64 2.92
C THR A 324 0.96 -24.67 2.04
N ARG A 325 -0.38 -24.66 2.02
CA ARG A 325 -1.25 -25.63 1.32
C ARG A 325 -1.08 -27.07 1.82
N GLY A 326 -0.84 -27.25 3.11
CA GLY A 326 -0.71 -28.57 3.74
C GLY A 326 -0.52 -28.46 5.25
N GLU A 327 -0.65 -29.58 5.96
CA GLU A 327 -0.40 -29.64 7.41
C GLU A 327 1.06 -30.03 7.73
N ASP A 328 1.76 -30.62 6.77
CA ASP A 328 3.14 -31.08 6.91
C ASP A 328 4.13 -29.98 6.49
N PHE A 329 4.39 -29.05 7.41
CA PHE A 329 5.43 -28.02 7.23
C PHE A 329 6.20 -27.79 8.52
N ASP A 330 7.44 -27.34 8.37
CA ASP A 330 8.28 -26.95 9.49
C ASP A 330 8.04 -25.46 9.85
N PHE A 331 7.63 -25.21 11.11
CA PHE A 331 7.35 -23.85 11.60
C PHE A 331 8.60 -22.96 11.56
N GLN A 332 9.79 -23.51 11.82
CA GLN A 332 11.02 -22.74 11.83
C GLN A 332 11.36 -22.23 10.43
N THR A 333 11.25 -23.10 9.41
CA THR A 333 11.41 -22.76 8.00
C THR A 333 10.37 -21.73 7.57
N LEU A 334 9.09 -21.94 7.93
CA LEU A 334 8.01 -20.99 7.61
C LEU A 334 8.28 -19.59 8.16
N VAL A 335 8.58 -19.46 9.45
CA VAL A 335 8.83 -18.15 10.07
C VAL A 335 10.09 -17.51 9.47
N SER A 336 11.15 -18.30 9.24
CA SER A 336 12.38 -17.80 8.63
C SER A 336 12.15 -17.25 7.23
N ASP A 337 11.35 -17.94 6.40
CA ASP A 337 11.02 -17.51 5.04
C ASP A 337 10.12 -16.26 5.02
N LEU A 338 9.13 -16.18 5.91
CA LEU A 338 8.29 -15.00 6.08
C LEU A 338 9.11 -13.77 6.50
N VAL A 339 9.98 -13.94 7.50
CA VAL A 339 10.86 -12.88 7.99
C VAL A 339 11.89 -12.48 6.92
N ALA A 340 12.41 -13.42 6.14
CA ALA A 340 13.44 -13.16 5.12
C ALA A 340 13.01 -12.11 4.07
N SER A 341 11.71 -12.01 3.76
CA SER A 341 11.19 -11.01 2.82
C SER A 341 10.87 -9.65 3.45
N ASP A 342 10.76 -9.57 4.77
CA ASP A 342 10.21 -8.42 5.49
C ASP A 342 11.15 -7.89 6.59
N ASN A 343 12.41 -8.32 6.58
CA ASN A 343 13.46 -7.80 7.45
C ASN A 343 14.55 -7.03 6.71
N VAL A 344 15.14 -6.06 7.40
CA VAL A 344 16.37 -5.38 6.97
C VAL A 344 17.35 -5.27 8.15
N PRO A 345 18.66 -5.54 7.96
CA PRO A 345 19.64 -5.39 9.04
C PRO A 345 19.69 -3.98 9.61
N GLN A 346 19.84 -3.88 10.94
CA GLN A 346 20.03 -2.62 11.65
C GLN A 346 21.32 -1.93 11.18
N THR A 347 22.41 -2.66 11.18
CA THR A 347 23.75 -2.22 10.75
C THR A 347 23.79 -1.90 9.26
N ALA A 348 24.28 -0.72 8.91
CA ALA A 348 24.43 -0.29 7.53
C ALA A 348 25.38 -1.20 6.75
N ALA A 349 26.45 -1.69 7.38
CA ALA A 349 27.43 -2.58 6.75
C ALA A 349 26.84 -3.93 6.31
N ASP A 350 25.76 -4.41 6.93
CA ASP A 350 25.01 -5.61 6.51
C ASP A 350 23.96 -5.33 5.44
N ARG A 351 23.45 -4.11 5.39
CA ARG A 351 22.44 -3.67 4.42
C ARG A 351 23.06 -3.24 3.10
N ILE A 352 24.18 -2.51 3.15
CA ILE A 352 24.81 -1.78 2.04
C ILE A 352 26.12 -2.46 1.65
N LYS A 353 26.42 -2.49 0.34
CA LYS A 353 27.68 -3.03 -0.18
C LYS A 353 28.83 -2.06 0.09
N PRO A 354 30.09 -2.55 0.22
CA PRO A 354 31.26 -1.70 0.45
C PRO A 354 31.38 -0.51 -0.52
N ALA A 355 31.15 -0.73 -1.82
CA ALA A 355 31.21 0.30 -2.86
C ALA A 355 30.13 1.41 -2.74
N ALA A 356 29.13 1.22 -1.88
CA ALA A 356 28.07 2.19 -1.62
C ALA A 356 28.13 2.78 -0.20
N MET A 357 29.12 2.40 0.63
CA MET A 357 29.27 2.94 1.99
C MET A 357 29.60 4.44 1.99
N GLU A 358 30.28 4.96 0.95
CA GLU A 358 30.50 6.40 0.80
C GLU A 358 29.18 7.18 0.70
N LYS A 359 28.14 6.59 0.09
CA LYS A 359 26.81 7.20 0.06
C LYS A 359 26.20 7.28 1.45
N TYR A 360 26.33 6.20 2.23
CA TYR A 360 25.86 6.17 3.61
C TYR A 360 26.55 7.23 4.47
N ARG A 361 27.87 7.34 4.35
CA ARG A 361 28.65 8.40 5.02
C ARG A 361 28.20 9.80 4.61
N ALA A 362 27.99 10.05 3.32
CA ALA A 362 27.46 11.33 2.83
C ALA A 362 26.07 11.65 3.41
N TRP A 363 25.18 10.65 3.56
CA TRP A 363 23.89 10.84 4.23
C TRP A 363 24.05 11.16 5.72
N GLN A 364 24.94 10.48 6.44
CA GLN A 364 25.24 10.78 7.84
C GLN A 364 25.77 12.20 8.02
N GLU A 365 26.69 12.65 7.16
CA GLU A 365 27.22 14.02 7.15
C GLU A 365 26.11 15.05 6.90
N THR A 366 25.22 14.80 5.92
CA THR A 366 24.06 15.67 5.66
C THR A 366 23.17 15.78 6.90
N TRP A 367 22.83 14.66 7.54
CA TRP A 367 21.99 14.68 8.75
C TRP A 367 22.67 15.36 9.93
N GLU A 368 23.99 15.22 10.07
CA GLU A 368 24.74 15.92 11.12
C GLU A 368 24.70 17.44 10.91
N LYS A 369 24.89 17.91 9.68
CA LYS A 369 24.73 19.33 9.35
C LYS A 369 23.31 19.82 9.63
N GLN A 370 22.29 19.03 9.29
CA GLN A 370 20.89 19.39 9.58
C GLN A 370 20.61 19.45 11.09
N ARG A 371 21.18 18.53 11.89
CA ARG A 371 21.10 18.61 13.35
C ARG A 371 21.74 19.87 13.91
N LEU A 372 22.87 20.29 13.33
CA LEU A 372 23.51 21.56 13.69
C LEU A 372 22.63 22.76 13.31
N GLU A 373 21.93 22.72 12.16
CA GLU A 373 20.96 23.75 11.79
C GLU A 373 19.81 23.83 12.81
N ASP A 374 19.25 22.69 13.20
CA ASP A 374 18.18 22.59 14.20
C ASP A 374 18.65 23.11 15.58
N ALA A 375 19.89 22.80 15.98
CA ALA A 375 20.46 23.28 17.24
C ALA A 375 20.67 24.80 17.24
N ILE A 376 21.10 25.38 16.10
CA ILE A 376 21.20 26.83 15.94
C ILE A 376 19.82 27.47 16.01
N ASP A 377 18.82 26.89 15.34
CA ASP A 377 17.44 27.41 15.40
C ASP A 377 16.90 27.40 16.83
N ALA A 378 17.14 26.33 17.59
CA ALA A 378 16.76 26.23 18.99
C ALA A 378 17.49 27.27 19.87
N GLU A 379 18.78 27.53 19.64
CA GLU A 379 19.55 28.56 20.36
C GLU A 379 18.95 29.96 20.17
N PHE A 380 18.46 30.27 18.96
CA PHE A 380 17.83 31.56 18.65
C PHE A 380 16.31 31.59 18.89
N GLY A 381 15.70 30.47 19.32
CA GLY A 381 14.26 30.36 19.56
C GLY A 381 13.40 30.46 18.29
N VAL A 382 13.93 29.99 17.16
CA VAL A 382 13.27 30.01 15.84
C VAL A 382 13.00 28.62 15.28
N ASP A 383 13.17 27.58 16.09
CA ASP A 383 12.83 26.18 15.79
C ASP A 383 11.32 25.97 15.64
N ARG A 384 10.52 26.90 16.16
CA ARG A 384 9.05 26.90 16.08
C ARG A 384 8.54 28.27 15.62
N PRO A 385 7.47 28.31 14.82
CA PRO A 385 6.83 29.57 14.49
C PRO A 385 6.24 30.23 15.75
N LEU A 386 6.17 31.57 15.73
CA LEU A 386 5.45 32.33 16.77
C LEU A 386 4.01 31.82 16.93
N SER A 387 3.51 31.83 18.16
CA SER A 387 2.10 31.55 18.45
C SER A 387 1.19 32.58 17.75
N GLU A 388 -0.08 32.25 17.51
CA GLU A 388 -1.03 33.19 16.90
C GLU A 388 -1.11 34.51 17.70
N VAL A 389 -1.07 34.41 19.03
CA VAL A 389 -1.10 35.56 19.95
C VAL A 389 0.17 36.42 19.81
N ASP A 390 1.35 35.78 19.79
CA ASP A 390 2.62 36.50 19.69
C ASP A 390 2.84 37.08 18.29
N SER A 391 2.30 36.42 17.26
CA SER A 391 2.37 36.88 15.88
C SER A 391 1.52 38.13 15.60
N ALA A 392 0.51 38.41 16.44
CA ALA A 392 -0.32 39.61 16.30
C ALA A 392 0.44 40.89 16.71
N ASP A 393 1.43 40.76 17.60
CA ASP A 393 2.26 41.87 18.06
C ASP A 393 3.38 42.18 17.05
N GLU A 394 3.54 43.45 16.67
CA GLU A 394 4.56 43.88 15.70
C GLU A 394 5.99 43.80 16.25
N SER A 395 6.17 44.05 17.55
CA SER A 395 7.48 43.97 18.22
C SER A 395 7.96 42.52 18.31
N ASN A 396 7.08 41.58 18.65
CA ASN A 396 7.41 40.16 18.71
C ASN A 396 7.77 39.60 17.34
N ARG A 397 7.03 39.96 16.28
CA ARG A 397 7.39 39.63 14.90
C ARG A 397 8.76 40.18 14.51
N ALA A 398 9.03 41.45 14.79
CA ALA A 398 10.31 42.06 14.46
C ALA A 398 11.49 41.38 15.17
N LYS A 399 11.33 41.03 16.45
CA LYS A 399 12.34 40.28 17.22
C LYS A 399 12.57 38.89 16.67
N TYR A 400 11.51 38.17 16.30
CA TYR A 400 11.60 36.83 15.71
C TYR A 400 12.30 36.87 14.35
N GLU A 401 11.97 37.83 13.48
CA GLU A 401 12.64 38.00 12.19
C GLU A 401 14.12 38.37 12.36
N GLU A 402 14.46 39.20 13.35
CA GLU A 402 15.86 39.49 13.68
C GLU A 402 16.60 38.24 14.18
N ALA A 403 15.99 37.47 15.07
CA ALA A 403 16.54 36.21 15.57
C ALA A 403 16.75 35.21 14.42
N LYS A 404 15.79 35.12 13.50
CA LYS A 404 15.87 34.27 12.31
C LYS A 404 17.01 34.68 11.39
N ARG A 405 17.20 35.99 11.13
CA ARG A 405 18.34 36.49 10.36
C ARG A 405 19.68 36.18 11.03
N LYS A 406 19.76 36.24 12.36
CA LYS A 406 20.96 35.86 13.12
C LYS A 406 21.22 34.35 13.05
N ALA A 407 20.19 33.52 13.16
CA ALA A 407 20.27 32.08 12.97
C ALA A 407 20.77 31.73 11.55
N GLU A 408 20.18 32.32 10.52
CA GLU A 408 20.60 32.14 9.12
C GLU A 408 22.07 32.55 8.90
N ALA A 409 22.51 33.69 9.46
CA ALA A 409 23.90 34.11 9.38
C ALA A 409 24.86 33.13 10.07
N LYS A 410 24.50 32.64 11.27
CA LYS A 410 25.30 31.66 12.01
C LYS A 410 25.37 30.31 11.30
N LYS A 411 24.27 29.84 10.69
CA LYS A 411 24.25 28.64 9.85
C LYS A 411 25.18 28.78 8.65
N ALA A 412 25.12 29.92 7.95
CA ALA A 412 25.98 30.18 6.80
C ALA A 412 27.47 30.21 7.19
N GLU A 413 27.81 30.73 8.38
CA GLU A 413 29.17 30.79 8.90
C GLU A 413 29.71 29.42 9.36
N ILE A 414 28.91 28.66 10.12
CA ILE A 414 29.36 27.42 10.78
C ILE A 414 29.18 26.18 9.90
N ILE A 415 28.07 26.08 9.18
CA ILE A 415 27.64 24.87 8.47
C ILE A 415 27.92 25.01 6.97
N GLY A 416 27.67 26.20 6.41
CA GLY A 416 27.77 26.48 4.98
C GLY A 416 26.71 25.74 4.16
N ASP A 417 27.00 25.50 2.89
CA ASP A 417 26.08 24.80 1.99
C ASP A 417 26.03 23.29 2.29
N ILE A 418 24.82 22.72 2.30
CA ILE A 418 24.58 21.29 2.54
C ILE A 418 24.29 20.65 1.19
N PRO A 419 25.24 19.89 0.60
CA PRO A 419 25.01 19.24 -0.68
C PRO A 419 23.93 18.17 -0.56
N LEU A 420 23.17 17.98 -1.65
CA LEU A 420 22.21 16.90 -1.75
C LEU A 420 22.94 15.55 -1.73
N PRO A 421 22.62 14.64 -0.78
CA PRO A 421 23.28 13.36 -0.70
C PRO A 421 22.89 12.45 -1.88
N PRO A 422 23.77 11.52 -2.29
CA PRO A 422 23.52 10.64 -3.43
C PRO A 422 22.37 9.66 -3.17
N GLN A 423 21.54 9.42 -4.19
CA GLN A 423 20.46 8.44 -4.11
C GLN A 423 20.98 7.00 -4.21
N TYR A 424 20.30 6.08 -3.50
CA TYR A 424 20.54 4.66 -3.60
C TYR A 424 19.87 4.03 -4.83
N LYS A 425 20.42 2.92 -5.29
CA LYS A 425 19.83 2.01 -6.29
C LYS A 425 19.85 0.58 -5.78
N GLN A 426 19.05 -0.30 -6.37
CA GLN A 426 18.99 -1.72 -5.98
C GLN A 426 20.38 -2.39 -5.90
N SER A 427 21.31 -2.04 -6.79
CA SER A 427 22.66 -2.63 -6.80
C SER A 427 23.52 -2.24 -5.59
N ASP A 428 23.16 -1.19 -4.86
CA ASP A 428 23.90 -0.69 -3.70
C ASP A 428 23.65 -1.55 -2.45
N PHE A 429 22.52 -2.27 -2.40
CA PHE A 429 22.14 -3.13 -1.30
C PHE A 429 22.76 -4.53 -1.43
N ARG A 430 23.07 -5.18 -0.29
CA ARG A 430 23.63 -6.54 -0.26
C ARG A 430 22.66 -7.60 -0.75
N LYS A 431 21.36 -7.46 -0.41
CA LYS A 431 20.28 -8.33 -0.89
C LYS A 431 19.27 -7.54 -1.72
N ALA A 432 18.80 -8.14 -2.81
CA ALA A 432 17.77 -7.55 -3.66
C ALA A 432 16.45 -7.30 -2.92
N SER A 433 16.14 -8.11 -1.90
CA SER A 433 14.95 -7.96 -1.05
C SER A 433 14.95 -6.69 -0.20
N TYR A 434 16.09 -6.04 0.05
CA TYR A 434 16.16 -4.81 0.83
C TYR A 434 15.67 -3.58 0.05
N TRP A 435 15.84 -3.58 -1.27
CA TRP A 435 15.44 -2.45 -2.12
C TRP A 435 13.95 -2.07 -2.00
N PRO A 436 12.98 -3.00 -2.12
CA PRO A 436 11.57 -2.63 -1.95
C PRO A 436 11.25 -2.09 -0.54
N LEU A 437 12.03 -2.48 0.48
CA LEU A 437 11.86 -2.06 1.87
C LEU A 437 12.55 -0.73 2.21
N ARG A 438 13.40 -0.19 1.33
CA ARG A 438 14.24 0.99 1.62
C ARG A 438 14.17 2.07 0.55
N GLY A 439 14.14 1.66 -0.72
CA GLY A 439 14.06 2.55 -1.87
C GLY A 439 15.25 3.51 -1.99
N LYS A 440 15.07 4.55 -2.82
CA LYS A 440 16.14 5.49 -3.22
C LYS A 440 16.70 6.37 -2.10
N LEU A 441 15.98 6.49 -0.98
CA LEU A 441 16.34 7.34 0.17
C LEU A 441 16.66 6.53 1.44
N ASP A 442 16.76 5.19 1.33
CA ASP A 442 16.94 4.28 2.47
C ASP A 442 15.89 4.41 3.59
N VAL A 443 14.66 4.84 3.25
CA VAL A 443 13.56 5.05 4.20
C VAL A 443 12.99 3.69 4.63
N PRO A 444 12.98 3.37 5.94
CA PRO A 444 12.48 2.08 6.45
C PRO A 444 11.03 1.79 6.05
N LYS A 445 10.77 0.57 5.56
CA LYS A 445 9.42 0.01 5.30
C LYS A 445 9.32 -1.47 5.69
N GLU A 446 10.38 -2.00 6.28
CA GLU A 446 10.42 -3.36 6.80
C GLU A 446 9.54 -3.52 8.04
N ARG A 447 9.03 -4.74 8.26
CA ARG A 447 8.29 -5.08 9.49
C ARG A 447 9.23 -5.39 10.65
N PHE A 448 10.42 -5.91 10.33
CA PHE A 448 11.43 -6.32 11.31
C PHE A 448 12.79 -5.72 10.98
N PHE A 449 13.54 -5.29 11.99
CA PHE A 449 14.97 -5.13 11.84
C PHE A 449 15.68 -6.42 12.27
N SER A 450 16.86 -6.68 11.73
CA SER A 450 17.62 -7.89 12.06
C SER A 450 19.05 -7.60 12.50
N LEU A 451 19.64 -8.56 13.20
CA LEU A 451 21.05 -8.58 13.61
C LEU A 451 21.72 -9.86 13.09
N PRO A 452 22.09 -9.91 11.80
CA PRO A 452 22.82 -11.05 11.25
C PRO A 452 24.15 -11.28 11.98
N GLY A 453 24.48 -12.52 12.32
CA GLY A 453 25.69 -12.85 13.08
C GLY A 453 25.54 -12.79 14.60
N CYS A 454 24.36 -12.37 15.09
CA CYS A 454 24.05 -12.32 16.52
C CYS A 454 23.21 -13.50 17.01
N GLU A 455 23.17 -14.60 16.24
CA GLU A 455 22.44 -15.82 16.56
C GLU A 455 23.07 -16.63 17.72
N LYS A 456 22.24 -17.25 18.57
CA LYS A 456 22.67 -17.99 19.76
C LYS A 456 23.32 -19.32 19.39
N ASP A 457 24.16 -19.85 20.28
CA ASP A 457 24.67 -21.22 20.09
C ASP A 457 23.52 -22.24 20.15
N GLY A 458 23.47 -23.12 19.16
CA GLY A 458 22.38 -24.09 18.99
C GLY A 458 21.17 -23.58 18.21
N ASP A 459 21.05 -22.27 17.96
CA ASP A 459 20.00 -21.66 17.15
C ASP A 459 20.59 -20.71 16.12
N ASN A 460 20.76 -21.18 14.89
CA ASN A 460 21.31 -20.40 13.78
C ASN A 460 20.25 -19.56 13.04
N THR A 461 19.06 -19.39 13.61
CA THR A 461 18.01 -18.58 12.98
C THR A 461 18.17 -17.10 13.32
N LEU A 462 17.79 -16.25 12.36
CA LEU A 462 18.03 -14.81 12.41
C LEU A 462 17.44 -14.18 13.68
N VAL A 463 18.23 -13.34 14.35
CA VAL A 463 17.76 -12.50 15.45
C VAL A 463 17.08 -11.26 14.89
N ILE A 464 15.84 -11.02 15.31
CA ILE A 464 15.03 -9.90 14.83
C ILE A 464 14.38 -9.12 15.98
N GLY A 465 14.13 -7.85 15.70
CA GLY A 465 13.31 -6.95 16.51
C GLY A 465 12.22 -6.30 15.67
N TRP A 466 11.15 -5.82 16.31
CA TRP A 466 10.08 -5.13 15.62
C TRP A 466 10.57 -3.77 15.10
N ALA A 467 10.35 -3.48 13.81
CA ALA A 467 10.83 -2.23 13.21
C ALA A 467 10.10 -0.98 13.72
N GLY A 468 8.91 -1.14 14.32
CA GLY A 468 8.14 -0.03 14.90
C GLY A 468 8.65 0.46 16.27
N LEU A 469 9.68 -0.18 16.84
CA LEU A 469 10.37 0.35 18.02
C LEU A 469 11.00 1.71 17.68
N ASN A 470 10.82 2.69 18.58
CA ASN A 470 11.57 3.94 18.48
C ASN A 470 13.08 3.71 18.74
N HIS A 471 13.90 4.74 18.55
CA HIS A 471 15.35 4.60 18.63
C HIS A 471 15.83 4.15 20.02
N LEU A 472 15.25 4.70 21.10
CA LEU A 472 15.56 4.31 22.48
C LEU A 472 15.19 2.85 22.74
N GLN A 473 13.97 2.46 22.39
CA GLN A 473 13.48 1.09 22.58
C GLN A 473 14.32 0.07 21.80
N ARG A 474 14.80 0.46 20.62
CA ARG A 474 15.68 -0.37 19.80
C ARG A 474 17.06 -0.51 20.44
N ALA A 475 17.65 0.59 20.95
CA ALA A 475 18.93 0.55 21.65
C ALA A 475 18.85 -0.32 22.91
N GLN A 476 17.77 -0.21 23.69
CA GLN A 476 17.49 -1.06 24.84
C GLN A 476 17.43 -2.55 24.46
N ALA A 477 16.69 -2.89 23.41
CA ALA A 477 16.55 -4.27 22.94
C ALA A 477 17.91 -4.88 22.52
N ILE A 478 18.73 -4.11 21.81
CA ILE A 478 20.05 -4.53 21.35
C ILE A 478 21.02 -4.65 22.51
N ALA A 479 21.06 -3.67 23.42
CA ALA A 479 21.92 -3.70 24.61
C ALA A 479 21.57 -4.87 25.54
N ALA A 480 20.27 -5.13 25.76
CA ALA A 480 19.83 -6.28 26.55
C ALA A 480 20.27 -7.62 25.93
N TRP A 481 20.19 -7.75 24.60
CA TRP A 481 20.71 -8.93 23.90
C TRP A 481 22.22 -9.02 24.01
N TYR A 482 22.94 -7.91 23.85
CA TYR A 482 24.38 -7.83 24.00
C TYR A 482 24.83 -8.30 25.39
N GLU A 483 24.23 -7.77 26.46
CA GLU A 483 24.57 -8.14 27.84
C GLU A 483 24.31 -9.62 28.11
N ASP A 484 23.18 -10.17 27.63
CA ASP A 484 22.86 -11.59 27.77
C ASP A 484 23.90 -12.49 27.08
N ARG A 485 24.35 -12.10 25.87
CA ARG A 485 25.39 -12.85 25.13
C ARG A 485 26.78 -12.70 25.79
N LYS A 486 27.07 -11.53 26.34
CA LYS A 486 28.33 -11.23 27.03
C LYS A 486 28.45 -12.02 28.34
N GLU A 487 27.47 -11.88 29.21
CA GLU A 487 27.55 -12.37 30.60
C GLU A 487 27.12 -13.84 30.74
N ASN A 488 26.14 -14.31 29.95
CA ASN A 488 25.64 -15.69 30.08
C ASN A 488 26.27 -16.68 29.08
N ASP A 489 26.56 -16.23 27.85
CA ASP A 489 27.10 -17.10 26.79
C ASP A 489 28.61 -16.93 26.59
N GLY A 490 29.25 -15.97 27.28
CA GLY A 490 30.69 -15.76 27.23
C GLY A 490 31.21 -15.35 25.86
N TRP A 491 30.44 -14.56 25.10
CA TRP A 491 30.87 -14.12 23.78
C TRP A 491 32.02 -13.12 23.85
N GLU A 492 33.01 -13.33 22.98
CA GLU A 492 34.16 -12.43 22.81
C GLU A 492 33.84 -11.25 21.89
N ALA A 493 34.72 -10.23 21.92
CA ALA A 493 34.58 -8.97 21.19
C ALA A 493 34.17 -9.13 19.72
N GLU A 494 34.78 -10.07 18.97
CA GLU A 494 34.48 -10.28 17.55
C GLU A 494 33.01 -10.62 17.27
N ARG A 495 32.39 -11.40 18.16
CA ARG A 495 30.99 -11.85 18.01
C ARG A 495 30.00 -10.82 18.56
N LEU A 496 30.44 -10.01 19.52
CA LEU A 496 29.68 -8.91 20.10
C LEU A 496 29.69 -7.63 19.22
N MET A 497 30.72 -7.48 18.39
CA MET A 497 30.96 -6.33 17.52
C MET A 497 29.74 -5.84 16.73
N PRO A 498 28.92 -6.68 16.06
CA PRO A 498 27.80 -6.19 15.26
C PRO A 498 26.77 -5.42 16.10
N MET A 499 26.60 -5.76 17.37
CA MET A 499 25.69 -5.07 18.28
C MET A 499 26.25 -3.72 18.74
N LEU A 500 27.56 -3.62 18.96
CA LEU A 500 28.22 -2.34 19.27
C LEU A 500 28.11 -1.36 18.09
N VAL A 501 28.31 -1.85 16.86
CA VAL A 501 28.07 -1.06 15.64
C VAL A 501 26.61 -0.62 15.55
N ALA A 502 25.66 -1.52 15.83
CA ALA A 502 24.25 -1.20 15.79
C ALA A 502 23.84 -0.12 16.82
N ILE A 503 24.45 -0.13 18.02
CA ILE A 503 24.26 0.90 19.04
C ILE A 503 24.91 2.22 18.61
N ASP A 504 26.12 2.20 18.06
CA ASP A 504 26.79 3.41 17.55
C ASP A 504 25.97 4.12 16.46
N GLU A 505 25.41 3.35 15.51
CA GLU A 505 24.53 3.88 14.46
C GLU A 505 23.20 4.45 15.01
N LEU A 506 22.80 4.09 16.24
CA LEU A 506 21.61 4.63 16.91
C LEU A 506 21.90 5.89 17.74
N ILE A 507 23.11 6.08 18.24
CA ILE A 507 23.45 7.22 19.14
C ILE A 507 23.05 8.58 18.58
N PRO A 508 23.33 8.95 17.31
CA PRO A 508 22.95 10.27 16.80
C PRO A 508 21.44 10.54 16.89
N TRP A 509 20.65 9.49 16.71
CA TRP A 509 19.19 9.54 16.80
C TRP A 509 18.69 9.60 18.24
N LEU A 510 19.35 8.88 19.17
CA LEU A 510 19.09 9.00 20.60
C LEU A 510 19.38 10.42 21.10
N LYS A 511 20.50 11.00 20.67
CA LYS A 511 20.86 12.39 21.00
C LYS A 511 19.84 13.40 20.46
N GLN A 512 19.31 13.14 19.26
CA GLN A 512 18.35 14.04 18.62
C GLN A 512 16.95 13.99 19.25
N TRP A 513 16.47 12.79 19.63
CA TRP A 513 15.05 12.61 19.99
C TRP A 513 14.79 12.09 21.40
N HIS A 514 15.83 11.64 22.11
CA HIS A 514 15.72 10.98 23.41
C HIS A 514 16.79 11.45 24.41
N ASN A 515 17.26 12.70 24.31
CA ASN A 515 18.32 13.23 25.18
C ASN A 515 17.87 14.30 26.18
N ASP A 516 16.58 14.60 26.23
CA ASP A 516 16.01 15.21 27.42
C ASP A 516 16.06 14.22 28.59
N ILE A 517 15.92 14.73 29.82
CA ILE A 517 15.89 13.89 31.01
C ILE A 517 14.68 12.95 30.89
N ASP A 518 14.95 11.66 30.74
CA ASP A 518 13.92 10.66 30.62
C ASP A 518 13.17 10.53 31.96
N PRO A 519 11.83 10.58 31.97
CA PRO A 519 11.06 10.55 33.21
C PRO A 519 11.10 9.20 33.94
N GLU A 520 11.41 8.11 33.24
CA GLU A 520 11.50 6.77 33.82
C GLU A 520 12.89 6.52 34.41
N TYR A 521 13.95 6.92 33.69
CA TYR A 521 15.34 6.63 34.09
C TYR A 521 16.04 7.78 34.82
N GLY A 522 15.55 9.02 34.67
CA GLY A 522 16.17 10.21 35.25
C GLY A 522 17.47 10.64 34.56
N GLU A 523 17.74 10.12 33.37
CA GLU A 523 18.99 10.32 32.62
C GLU A 523 18.73 10.83 31.20
N ARG A 524 19.75 11.43 30.58
CA ARG A 524 19.73 11.79 29.17
C ARG A 524 20.14 10.57 28.35
N MET A 525 19.18 9.89 27.74
CA MET A 525 19.43 8.54 27.21
C MET A 525 20.44 8.50 26.04
N GLY A 526 20.55 9.58 25.25
CA GLY A 526 21.60 9.68 24.23
C GLY A 526 23.01 9.74 24.83
N ASP A 527 23.20 10.53 25.88
CA ASP A 527 24.48 10.65 26.61
C ASP A 527 24.80 9.37 27.40
N PHE A 528 23.77 8.73 27.97
CA PHE A 528 23.90 7.43 28.64
C PHE A 528 24.41 6.35 27.67
N TYR A 529 23.75 6.17 26.52
CA TYR A 529 24.15 5.12 25.57
C TYR A 529 25.49 5.40 24.90
N GLU A 530 25.88 6.67 24.72
CA GLU A 530 27.24 6.99 24.27
C GLU A 530 28.27 6.64 25.34
N SER A 531 28.01 6.95 26.61
CA SER A 531 28.90 6.60 27.72
C SER A 531 29.04 5.08 27.87
N TYR A 532 27.92 4.36 27.81
CA TYR A 532 27.86 2.89 27.80
C TYR A 532 28.68 2.30 26.66
N LEU A 533 28.52 2.79 25.42
CA LEU A 533 29.30 2.33 24.27
C LEU A 533 30.81 2.56 24.51
N LEU A 534 31.19 3.74 24.98
CA LEU A 534 32.61 4.06 25.24
C LEU A 534 33.21 3.20 26.35
N GLU A 535 32.43 2.82 27.36
CA GLU A 535 32.85 1.87 28.41
C GLU A 535 33.10 0.48 27.85
N GLU A 536 32.17 -0.04 27.04
CA GLU A 536 32.32 -1.36 26.42
C GLU A 536 33.47 -1.39 25.40
N LEU A 537 33.66 -0.32 24.62
CA LEU A 537 34.82 -0.19 23.73
C LEU A 537 36.14 -0.24 24.51
N ARG A 538 36.24 0.46 25.65
CA ARG A 538 37.43 0.38 26.51
C ARG A 538 37.63 -1.03 27.08
N ARG A 539 36.56 -1.72 27.47
CA ARG A 539 36.61 -3.08 28.03
C ARG A 539 37.19 -4.08 27.02
N TRP A 540 36.83 -3.93 25.75
CA TRP A 540 37.26 -4.81 24.67
C TRP A 540 38.50 -4.32 23.91
N GLU A 541 39.14 -3.23 24.36
CA GLU A 541 40.28 -2.59 23.69
C GLU A 541 39.98 -2.18 22.24
N LEU A 542 38.73 -1.79 21.96
CA LEU A 542 38.25 -1.37 20.65
C LEU A 542 38.16 0.16 20.54
N THR A 543 38.20 0.62 19.29
CA THR A 543 38.05 2.03 18.91
C THR A 543 36.76 2.25 18.13
N ARG A 544 36.28 3.50 18.12
CA ARG A 544 35.12 3.87 17.29
C ARG A 544 35.42 3.77 15.78
N GLU A 545 36.69 3.94 15.39
CA GLU A 545 37.14 3.75 14.00
C GLU A 545 36.94 2.29 13.55
N GLU A 546 37.24 1.32 14.42
CA GLU A 546 36.97 -0.09 14.15
C GLU A 546 35.46 -0.39 13.98
N LEU A 547 34.58 0.30 14.71
CA LEU A 547 33.13 0.18 14.48
C LEU A 547 32.74 0.71 13.08
N LEU A 548 33.28 1.86 12.68
CA LEU A 548 32.99 2.50 11.38
C LEU A 548 33.49 1.67 10.19
N ASP A 549 34.61 0.98 10.38
CA ASP A 549 35.22 0.12 9.36
C ASP A 549 34.79 -1.34 9.45
N TRP A 550 34.02 -1.71 10.48
CA TRP A 550 33.48 -3.05 10.62
C TRP A 550 32.70 -3.49 9.38
N ARG A 551 32.92 -4.74 8.97
CA ARG A 551 32.19 -5.39 7.89
C ARG A 551 31.77 -6.78 8.35
N PRO A 552 30.58 -7.24 7.94
CA PRO A 552 30.16 -8.59 8.27
C PRO A 552 31.14 -9.62 7.70
N PRO A 553 31.37 -10.74 8.41
CA PRO A 553 32.26 -11.79 7.96
C PRO A 553 31.90 -12.28 6.57
N THR A 554 32.90 -12.56 5.74
CA THR A 554 32.64 -13.17 4.43
C THR A 554 32.10 -14.57 4.65
N THR A 555 30.86 -14.82 4.22
CA THR A 555 30.28 -16.16 4.26
C THR A 555 31.08 -17.07 3.33
N THR A 556 31.98 -17.87 3.88
CA THR A 556 32.59 -18.98 3.14
C THR A 556 31.46 -19.93 2.77
N ARG A 557 31.02 -19.88 1.51
CA ARG A 557 30.12 -20.87 0.91
C ARG A 557 30.72 -22.27 1.15
N ARG A 558 30.23 -23.00 2.14
CA ARG A 558 30.37 -24.45 2.16
C ARG A 558 29.72 -24.94 0.88
N ARG A 559 30.51 -25.52 -0.03
CA ARG A 559 30.00 -26.25 -1.19
C ARG A 559 29.00 -27.28 -0.65
N ARG A 560 27.76 -27.20 -1.14
CA ARG A 560 26.68 -28.16 -0.86
C ARG A 560 27.12 -29.58 -1.17
#